data_AF-A0A1M6JEK3-F1
#
_entry.id   AF-A0A1M6JEK3-F1
#
_cell.length_a   1.000
_cell.length_b   1.000
_cell.length_c   1.000
_cell.angle_alpha   90.00
_cell.angle_beta   90.00
_cell.angle_gamma   90.00
#
_symmetry.space_group_name_H-M   'P 1'
#
loop_
_entity.id
_entity.type
_entity.pdbx_description
1 polymer ?
#
loop_
_entity_poly.entity_id
_entity_poly.type
_entity_poly.pdbx_seq_one_letter_code
_entity_poly.pdbx_strand_id
1 'polypeptide(L)'
;MSGMNYEIQNRKLQSYKHTFDYNFCKRKYNEYANMELDKFIKCLKDSRKIGEIGHLCSFILWVKNKEKHDYRDTLGDYGIIHLLFHCLENTQHAEMHGEYIHMLFKEDIKLV
;
A
#
# COMPACT_ATOMS: atom_id res chain seq x y z
N MET A 1 2.27 25.11 -18.86
CA MET A 1 0.94 24.67 -18.36
C MET A 1 1.18 23.83 -17.11
N SER A 2 1.11 24.40 -15.89
CA SER A 2 1.60 23.69 -14.69
C SER A 2 0.99 24.14 -13.36
N GLY A 3 -0.31 24.41 -13.32
CA GLY A 3 -1.00 24.75 -12.05
C GLY A 3 -2.17 23.83 -11.69
N MET A 4 -2.83 23.23 -12.69
CA MET A 4 -4.18 22.68 -12.51
C MET A 4 -4.22 21.21 -12.04
N ASN A 5 -3.09 20.49 -12.02
CA ASN A 5 -3.07 19.07 -11.60
C ASN A 5 -2.74 18.84 -10.12
N TYR A 6 -1.99 19.74 -9.48
CA TYR A 6 -1.52 19.51 -8.10
C TYR A 6 -2.59 19.81 -7.05
N GLU A 7 -3.37 20.88 -7.20
CA GLU A 7 -4.45 21.19 -6.23
C GLU A 7 -5.57 20.16 -6.25
N ILE A 8 -5.92 19.63 -7.44
CA ILE A 8 -6.96 18.61 -7.58
C ILE A 8 -6.51 17.28 -6.98
N GLN A 9 -5.25 16.87 -7.20
CA GLN A 9 -4.68 15.68 -6.57
C GLN A 9 -4.56 15.82 -5.04
N ASN A 10 -4.08 16.97 -4.55
CA ASN A 10 -3.99 17.23 -3.11
C ASN A 10 -5.36 17.30 -2.42
N ARG A 11 -6.40 17.86 -3.05
CA ARG A 11 -7.77 17.83 -2.51
C ARG A 11 -8.31 16.40 -2.40
N LYS A 12 -8.06 15.54 -3.39
CA LYS A 12 -8.42 14.12 -3.31
C LYS A 12 -7.66 13.43 -2.17
N LEU A 13 -6.36 13.69 -2.00
CA LEU A 13 -5.55 13.16 -0.89
C LEU A 13 -6.04 13.60 0.50
N GLN A 14 -6.56 14.82 0.66
CA GLN A 14 -7.18 15.25 1.91
C GLN A 14 -8.48 14.50 2.21
N SER A 15 -9.28 14.15 1.19
CA SER A 15 -10.49 13.36 1.41
C SER A 15 -10.21 11.94 1.90
N TYR A 16 -9.05 11.34 1.54
CA TYR A 16 -8.63 10.03 2.06
C TYR A 16 -8.34 10.01 3.56
N LYS A 17 -8.15 11.17 4.21
CA LYS A 17 -8.02 11.26 5.67
C LYS A 17 -9.22 10.67 6.40
N HIS A 18 -10.41 10.70 5.78
CA HIS A 18 -11.64 10.11 6.32
C HIS A 18 -11.83 8.64 5.92
N THR A 19 -10.95 8.09 5.07
CA THR A 19 -11.06 6.73 4.52
C THR A 19 -10.25 5.70 5.32
N PHE A 20 -9.19 6.14 6.02
CA PHE A 20 -8.34 5.25 6.80
C PHE A 20 -8.58 5.42 8.30
N ASP A 21 -8.97 4.35 8.99
CA ASP A 21 -8.84 4.28 10.44
C ASP A 21 -7.34 4.17 10.76
N TYR A 22 -6.75 5.27 11.22
CA TYR A 22 -5.32 5.39 11.45
C TYR A 22 -4.80 4.38 12.49
N ASN A 23 -5.55 4.14 13.57
CA ASN A 23 -5.13 3.22 14.62
C ASN A 23 -5.17 1.77 14.13
N PHE A 24 -6.23 1.42 13.39
CA PHE A 24 -6.32 0.13 12.73
C PHE A 24 -5.16 -0.06 11.74
N CYS A 25 -4.93 0.91 10.85
CA CYS A 25 -3.90 0.84 9.82
C CYS A 25 -2.50 0.76 10.42
N LYS A 26 -2.17 1.57 11.43
CA LYS A 26 -0.88 1.54 12.14
C LYS A 26 -0.61 0.19 12.78
N ARG A 27 -1.61 -0.37 13.49
CA ARG A 27 -1.49 -1.69 14.12
C ARG A 27 -1.25 -2.79 13.07
N LYS A 28 -2.04 -2.78 12.00
CA LYS A 28 -1.96 -3.79 10.94
C LYS A 28 -0.70 -3.67 10.09
N TYR A 29 -0.27 -2.45 9.78
CA TYR A 29 1.02 -2.20 9.16
C TYR A 29 2.13 -2.84 9.98
N ASN A 30 2.19 -2.60 11.30
CA ASN A 30 3.20 -3.22 12.17
C ASN A 30 3.11 -4.75 12.19
N GLU A 31 1.90 -5.32 12.12
CA GLU A 31 1.71 -6.77 12.04
C GLU A 31 2.37 -7.36 10.78
N TYR A 32 2.11 -6.77 9.60
CA TYR A 32 2.70 -7.22 8.34
C TYR A 32 4.19 -6.85 8.20
N ALA A 33 4.60 -5.72 8.75
CA ALA A 33 5.99 -5.26 8.81
C ALA A 33 6.87 -6.22 9.62
N ASN A 34 6.35 -6.82 10.69
CA ASN A 34 7.07 -7.81 11.50
C ASN A 34 6.79 -9.26 11.08
N MET A 35 5.98 -9.46 10.04
CA MET A 35 5.70 -10.79 9.51
C MET A 35 6.91 -11.30 8.71
N GLU A 36 7.15 -12.61 8.78
CA GLU A 36 8.08 -13.31 7.90
C GLU A 36 7.52 -13.38 6.47
N LEU A 37 8.39 -13.31 5.46
CA LEU A 37 8.00 -13.26 4.05
C LEU A 37 7.11 -14.45 3.64
N ASP A 38 7.47 -15.66 4.03
CA ASP A 38 6.68 -16.88 3.72
C ASP A 38 5.26 -16.80 4.26
N LYS A 39 5.08 -16.19 5.43
CA LYS A 39 3.77 -16.00 6.04
C LYS A 39 3.01 -14.88 5.35
N PHE A 40 3.69 -13.82 4.93
CA PHE A 40 3.11 -12.73 4.14
C PHE A 40 2.60 -13.23 2.77
N ILE A 41 3.38 -14.05 2.07
CA ILE A 41 3.00 -14.68 0.80
C ILE A 41 1.73 -15.54 0.98
N LYS A 42 1.62 -16.27 2.09
CA LYS A 42 0.39 -17.02 2.40
C LYS A 42 -0.82 -16.10 2.58
N CYS A 43 -0.64 -14.90 3.15
CA CYS A 43 -1.70 -13.91 3.24
C CYS A 43 -2.11 -13.36 1.87
N LEU A 44 -1.18 -13.17 0.93
CA LEU A 44 -1.51 -12.75 -0.43
C LEU A 44 -2.36 -13.79 -1.20
N LYS A 45 -2.26 -15.07 -0.82
CA LYS A 45 -3.07 -16.16 -1.41
C LYS A 45 -4.48 -16.26 -0.80
N ASP A 46 -4.77 -15.54 0.28
CA ASP A 46 -6.08 -15.52 0.93
C ASP A 46 -6.89 -14.29 0.48
N SER A 47 -8.06 -14.53 -0.11
CA SER A 47 -8.90 -13.47 -0.70
C SER A 47 -9.44 -12.45 0.31
N ARG A 48 -9.55 -12.80 1.59
CA ARG A 48 -9.94 -11.85 2.65
C ARG A 48 -8.73 -11.02 3.10
N LYS A 49 -7.56 -11.66 3.20
CA LYS A 49 -6.32 -11.00 3.62
C LYS A 49 -5.75 -10.09 2.55
N ILE A 50 -5.86 -10.44 1.27
CA ILE A 50 -5.35 -9.59 0.18
C ILE A 50 -6.09 -8.25 0.11
N GLY A 51 -7.39 -8.21 0.43
CA GLY A 51 -8.14 -6.96 0.55
C GLY A 51 -7.62 -6.08 1.69
N GLU A 52 -7.29 -6.67 2.85
CA GLU A 52 -6.66 -5.97 3.97
C GLU A 52 -5.27 -5.42 3.57
N ILE A 53 -4.45 -6.23 2.90
CA ILE A 53 -3.14 -5.82 2.40
C ILE A 53 -3.27 -4.68 1.38
N GLY A 54 -4.22 -4.75 0.44
CA GLY A 54 -4.47 -3.69 -0.52
C GLY A 54 -4.88 -2.36 0.13
N HIS A 55 -5.74 -2.42 1.15
CA HIS A 55 -6.11 -1.25 1.93
C HIS A 55 -4.89 -0.61 2.61
N LEU A 56 -3.98 -1.44 3.16
CA LEU A 56 -2.76 -0.96 3.80
C LEU A 56 -1.74 -0.42 2.81
N CYS A 57 -1.60 -1.01 1.62
CA CYS A 57 -0.77 -0.45 0.55
C CYS A 57 -1.25 0.97 0.20
N SER A 58 -2.57 1.18 0.04
CA SER A 58 -3.12 2.52 -0.18
C SER A 58 -2.84 3.47 1.00
N PHE A 59 -2.92 2.99 2.23
CA PHE A 59 -2.58 3.77 3.42
C PHE A 59 -1.10 4.20 3.44
N ILE A 60 -0.17 3.28 3.19
CA ILE A 60 1.27 3.54 3.12
C ILE A 60 1.56 4.61 2.07
N LEU A 61 0.99 4.47 0.88
CA LEU A 61 1.15 5.44 -0.20
C LEU A 61 0.58 6.82 0.17
N TRP A 62 -0.58 6.86 0.84
CA TRP A 62 -1.15 8.11 1.34
C TRP A 62 -0.24 8.79 2.38
N VAL A 63 0.31 8.05 3.34
CA VAL A 63 1.26 8.57 4.33
C VAL A 63 2.52 9.13 3.64
N LYS A 64 3.13 8.36 2.74
CA LYS A 64 4.33 8.78 2.01
C LYS A 64 4.10 10.03 1.15
N ASN A 65 2.94 10.11 0.48
CA ASN A 65 2.54 11.30 -0.28
C ASN A 65 2.38 12.53 0.62
N LYS A 66 1.76 12.36 1.80
CA LYS A 66 1.62 13.43 2.80
C LYS A 66 2.99 13.91 3.31
N GLU A 67 3.96 13.02 3.45
CA GLU A 67 5.30 13.36 3.97
C GLU A 67 6.23 14.00 2.95
N LYS A 68 6.10 13.70 1.66
CA LYS A 68 7.06 14.16 0.64
C LYS A 68 6.50 15.05 -0.48
N HIS A 69 5.21 15.38 -0.51
CA HIS A 69 4.56 16.10 -1.61
C HIS A 69 4.76 15.52 -3.03
N ASP A 70 5.54 14.44 -3.21
CA ASP A 70 6.03 13.98 -4.50
C ASP A 70 6.41 12.48 -4.50
N TYR A 71 5.77 11.65 -3.67
CA TYR A 71 6.06 10.22 -3.67
C TYR A 71 5.49 9.59 -4.96
N ARG A 72 6.36 9.46 -5.96
CA ARG A 72 6.14 8.60 -7.13
C ARG A 72 7.06 7.39 -6.98
N ASP A 73 6.49 6.22 -6.73
CA ASP A 73 7.15 4.96 -7.05
C ASP A 73 7.57 5.01 -8.52
N THR A 74 8.73 4.47 -8.87
CA THR A 74 9.15 4.12 -10.23
C THR A 74 8.07 3.43 -11.08
N LEU A 75 7.08 2.76 -10.47
CA LEU A 75 5.90 2.14 -11.11
C LEU A 75 4.56 2.86 -10.82
N GLY A 76 4.55 3.87 -9.95
CA GLY A 76 3.37 4.60 -9.48
C GLY A 76 2.36 3.76 -8.66
N ASP A 77 1.38 4.42 -8.03
CA ASP A 77 0.28 3.79 -7.27
C ASP A 77 -0.49 2.70 -8.07
N TYR A 78 -0.42 2.78 -9.40
CA TYR A 78 -1.05 1.84 -10.31
C TYR A 78 -0.33 0.48 -10.36
N GLY A 79 0.99 0.46 -10.12
CA GLY A 79 1.81 -0.75 -10.10
C GLY A 79 1.40 -1.68 -8.97
N ILE A 80 1.29 -1.17 -7.74
CA ILE A 80 1.00 -2.03 -6.58
C ILE A 80 -0.40 -2.67 -6.64
N ILE A 81 -1.39 -1.91 -7.10
CA ILE A 81 -2.76 -2.42 -7.26
C ILE A 81 -2.78 -3.54 -8.29
N HIS A 82 -2.06 -3.37 -9.40
CA HIS A 82 -1.96 -4.39 -10.44
C HIS A 82 -1.30 -5.69 -9.94
N LEU A 83 -0.22 -5.58 -9.15
CA LEU A 83 0.43 -6.74 -8.53
C LEU A 83 -0.50 -7.48 -7.56
N LEU A 84 -1.32 -6.77 -6.80
CA LEU A 84 -2.33 -7.38 -5.92
C LEU A 84 -3.43 -8.10 -6.71
N PHE A 85 -3.88 -7.53 -7.84
CA PHE A 85 -4.83 -8.24 -8.71
C PHE A 85 -4.24 -9.53 -9.28
N HIS A 86 -2.99 -9.53 -9.72
CA HIS A 86 -2.31 -10.75 -10.17
C HIS A 86 -2.29 -11.82 -9.07
N CYS A 87 -2.02 -11.44 -7.82
CA CYS A 87 -2.04 -12.36 -6.68
C CYS A 87 -3.43 -12.95 -6.41
N LEU A 88 -4.51 -12.20 -6.68
CA LEU A 88 -5.88 -12.68 -6.54
C LEU A 88 -6.25 -13.68 -7.66
N GLU A 89 -5.77 -13.43 -8.88
CA GLU A 89 -6.08 -14.26 -10.06
C GLU A 89 -5.27 -15.56 -10.08
N ASN A 90 -4.04 -15.55 -9.60
CA ASN A 90 -3.17 -16.72 -9.60
C ASN A 90 -2.24 -16.73 -8.37
N THR A 91 -2.34 -17.82 -7.59
CA THR A 91 -1.52 -18.02 -6.39
C THR A 91 0.00 -18.05 -6.65
N GLN A 92 0.46 -18.36 -7.86
CA GLN A 92 1.89 -18.28 -8.24
C GLN A 92 2.38 -16.82 -8.32
N HIS A 93 1.51 -15.87 -8.64
CA HIS A 93 1.88 -14.45 -8.64
C HIS A 93 2.14 -13.93 -7.22
N ALA A 94 1.54 -14.51 -6.19
CA ALA A 94 1.86 -14.18 -4.81
C ALA A 94 3.31 -14.52 -4.44
N GLU A 95 3.87 -15.59 -5.02
CA GLU A 95 5.29 -15.93 -4.83
C GLU A 95 6.20 -14.99 -5.61
N MET A 96 5.81 -14.61 -6.83
CA MET A 96 6.57 -13.71 -7.68
C MET A 96 6.60 -12.25 -7.18
N HIS A 97 5.49 -11.77 -6.62
CA HIS A 97 5.32 -10.37 -6.24
C HIS A 97 5.42 -10.14 -4.72
N GLY A 98 5.40 -11.23 -3.93
CA GLY A 98 5.30 -11.15 -2.47
C GLY A 98 6.42 -10.35 -1.82
N GLU A 99 7.67 -10.55 -2.26
CA GLU A 99 8.82 -9.80 -1.74
C GLU A 99 8.66 -8.29 -1.99
N TYR A 100 8.36 -7.91 -3.24
CA TYR A 100 8.17 -6.50 -3.60
C TYR A 100 7.06 -5.83 -2.80
N ILE A 101 5.90 -6.50 -2.70
CA ILE A 101 4.76 -5.99 -1.94
C ILE A 101 5.13 -5.88 -0.45
N HIS A 102 5.86 -6.86 0.10
CA HIS A 102 6.26 -6.87 1.50
C HIS A 102 7.26 -5.76 1.84
N MET A 103 8.15 -5.39 0.91
CA MET A 103 9.08 -4.26 1.12
C MET A 103 8.35 -2.96 1.47
N LEU A 104 7.15 -2.71 0.91
CA LEU A 104 6.35 -1.52 1.28
C LEU A 104 6.03 -1.47 2.77
N PHE A 105 5.89 -2.62 3.42
CA PHE A 105 5.66 -2.75 4.86
C PHE A 105 6.95 -2.72 5.67
N LYS A 106 8.12 -2.87 5.03
CA LYS A 106 9.45 -2.77 5.68
C LYS A 106 10.04 -1.36 5.57
N GLU A 107 9.52 -0.54 4.67
CA GLU A 107 9.91 0.86 4.55
C GLU A 107 9.46 1.68 5.76
N ASP A 108 10.41 2.39 6.38
CA ASP A 108 10.14 3.27 7.51
C ASP A 108 9.25 4.45 7.06
N ILE A 109 7.97 4.38 7.42
CA ILE A 109 7.00 5.48 7.26
C ILE A 109 6.74 6.11 8.63
N LYS A 110 6.76 7.44 8.72
CA LYS A 110 6.60 8.13 10.01
C LYS A 110 5.14 8.13 10.43
N LEU A 111 4.73 7.02 11.05
CA LEU A 111 3.42 6.90 11.70
C LEU A 111 3.46 7.57 13.08
N VAL A 112 3.49 8.91 13.11
CA VAL A 112 3.37 9.71 14.36
C VAL A 112 2.04 9.38 15.03
#